data_AF-A0A959WRV8-F1
#
_entry.id   AF-A0A959WRV8-F1
#
_cell.length_a   1.000
_cell.length_b   1.000
_cell.length_c   1.000
_cell.angle_alpha   90.00
_cell.angle_beta   90.00
_cell.angle_gamma   90.00
#
_symmetry.space_group_name_H-M   'P 1'
#
loop_
_entity.id
_entity.type
_entity.pdbx_description
1 polymer ?
#
loop_
_entity_poly.entity_id
_entity_poly.type
_entity_poly.pdbx_seq_one_letter_code
_entity_poly.pdbx_strand_id
1 'polypeptide(L)'
;MAGRLFTSESVTEGHPDKIADQISDSVLDALLTDDPHSRVACETLLTTGLVVVAGEVTTQTYAPIAQIVRDKIIEIGYDDGGMFFDGRACGVQIALGQQSPDIAQGVDTA
;
A
#
# COMPACT_ATOMS: atom_id res chain seq x y z
N MET A 1 -25.89 36.70 8.56
CA MET A 1 -25.92 35.55 7.63
C MET A 1 -26.56 34.38 8.35
N ALA A 2 -27.49 33.67 7.73
CA ALA A 2 -27.98 32.40 8.28
C ALA A 2 -26.87 31.35 8.13
N GLY A 3 -26.54 30.62 9.22
CA GLY A 3 -25.54 29.56 9.18
C GLY A 3 -25.99 28.38 8.28
N ARG A 4 -25.03 27.71 7.63
CA ARG A 4 -25.27 26.47 6.86
C ARG A 4 -24.80 25.27 7.66
N LEU A 5 -25.49 24.13 7.53
CA LEU A 5 -25.01 22.86 8.03
C LEU A 5 -23.92 22.31 7.10
N PHE A 6 -22.86 21.75 7.69
CA PHE A 6 -21.77 21.06 6.99
C PHE A 6 -21.37 19.85 7.82
N THR A 7 -21.15 18.72 7.15
CA THR A 7 -20.73 17.46 7.78
C THR A 7 -19.51 16.92 7.06
N SER A 8 -18.61 16.32 7.83
CA SER A 8 -17.44 15.58 7.37
C SER A 8 -17.27 14.36 8.28
N GLU A 9 -16.62 13.32 7.77
CA GLU A 9 -16.31 12.10 8.51
C GLU A 9 -14.83 11.73 8.36
N SER A 10 -14.40 10.79 9.18
CA SER A 10 -13.06 10.21 9.16
C SER A 10 -13.16 8.75 9.59
N VAL A 11 -12.14 7.98 9.25
CA VAL A 11 -12.03 6.57 9.62
C VAL A 11 -10.67 6.34 10.28
N THR A 12 -10.56 5.30 11.09
CA THR A 12 -9.31 4.96 11.76
C THR A 12 -8.32 4.30 10.80
N GLU A 13 -7.07 4.16 11.22
CA GLU A 13 -6.03 3.41 10.51
C GLU A 13 -6.40 1.93 10.25
N GLY A 14 -7.28 1.36 11.08
CA GLY A 14 -7.79 0.00 10.92
C GLY A 14 -8.97 -0.14 9.94
N HIS A 15 -9.44 0.95 9.35
CA HIS A 15 -10.42 0.84 8.25
C HIS A 15 -9.76 0.14 7.06
N PRO A 16 -10.39 -0.83 6.39
CA PRO A 16 -9.77 -1.62 5.32
C PRO A 16 -9.16 -0.76 4.22
N ASP A 17 -9.86 0.30 3.79
CA ASP A 17 -9.31 1.24 2.81
C ASP A 17 -8.03 1.95 3.33
N LYS A 18 -7.96 2.29 4.62
CA LYS A 18 -6.78 2.90 5.21
C LYS A 18 -5.65 1.91 5.49
N ILE A 19 -5.94 0.63 5.66
CA ILE A 19 -4.92 -0.41 5.68
C ILE A 19 -4.31 -0.54 4.28
N ALA A 20 -5.13 -0.53 3.23
CA ALA A 20 -4.66 -0.57 1.84
C ALA A 20 -3.75 0.63 1.52
N ASP A 21 -4.19 1.85 1.85
CA ASP A 21 -3.38 3.08 1.70
C ASP A 21 -2.02 2.93 2.40
N GLN A 22 -2.02 2.53 3.68
CA GLN A 22 -0.79 2.40 4.47
C GLN A 22 0.16 1.32 3.96
N ILE A 23 -0.36 0.20 3.43
CA ILE A 23 0.46 -0.84 2.81
C ILE A 23 1.12 -0.29 1.55
N SER A 24 0.36 0.38 0.68
CA SER A 24 0.88 1.00 -0.54
C SER A 24 1.99 2.02 -0.22
N ASP A 25 1.78 2.88 0.78
CA ASP A 25 2.79 3.85 1.22
C ASP A 25 4.01 3.17 1.87
N SER A 26 3.83 2.06 2.60
CA SER A 26 4.97 1.33 3.18
C SER A 26 5.86 0.71 2.11
N VAL A 27 5.28 0.26 0.99
CA VAL A 27 6.05 -0.20 -0.17
C VAL A 27 6.80 0.96 -0.82
N LEU A 28 6.14 2.11 -0.99
CA LEU A 28 6.77 3.32 -1.51
C LEU A 28 7.97 3.74 -0.64
N ASP A 29 7.79 3.82 0.67
CA ASP A 29 8.83 4.22 1.62
C ASP A 29 10.04 3.29 1.57
N ALA A 30 9.80 1.98 1.53
CA ALA A 30 10.88 0.99 1.45
C ALA A 30 11.71 1.15 0.17
N LEU A 31 11.06 1.47 -0.95
CA LEU A 31 11.75 1.67 -2.22
C LEU A 31 12.51 3.01 -2.27
N LEU A 32 11.88 4.10 -1.78
CA LEU A 32 12.50 5.43 -1.76
C LEU A 32 13.66 5.54 -0.76
N THR A 33 13.69 4.71 0.27
CA THR A 33 14.78 4.69 1.27
C THR A 33 16.13 4.39 0.62
N ASP A 34 16.18 3.42 -0.30
CA ASP A 34 17.42 3.00 -0.97
C ASP A 34 17.55 3.52 -2.40
N ASP A 35 16.44 3.83 -3.07
CA ASP A 35 16.41 4.44 -4.40
C ASP A 35 15.42 5.62 -4.43
N PRO A 36 15.90 6.85 -4.15
CA PRO A 36 15.09 8.07 -4.19
C PRO A 36 14.49 8.40 -5.56
N HIS A 37 14.93 7.73 -6.63
CA HIS A 37 14.40 7.90 -7.98
C HIS A 37 13.38 6.83 -8.38
N SER A 38 13.00 5.95 -7.45
CA SER A 38 11.97 4.94 -7.67
C SER A 38 10.68 5.57 -8.20
N ARG A 39 10.13 4.98 -9.27
CA ARG A 39 8.78 5.28 -9.78
C ARG A 39 7.85 4.18 -9.29
N VAL A 40 6.88 4.52 -8.45
CA VAL A 40 6.04 3.55 -7.75
C VAL A 40 4.58 3.91 -7.94
N ALA A 41 3.84 3.05 -8.63
CA ALA A 41 2.39 3.02 -8.65
C ALA A 41 1.95 1.70 -8.00
N CYS A 42 1.83 1.72 -6.67
CA CYS A 42 1.51 0.54 -5.87
C CYS A 42 0.06 0.60 -5.39
N GLU A 43 -0.74 -0.35 -5.85
CA GLU A 43 -2.14 -0.49 -5.51
C GLU A 43 -2.33 -1.69 -4.58
N THR A 44 -3.11 -1.50 -3.52
CA THR A 44 -3.40 -2.56 -2.56
C THR A 44 -4.90 -2.85 -2.51
N LEU A 45 -5.25 -4.11 -2.70
CA LEU A 45 -6.60 -4.62 -2.42
C LEU A 45 -6.50 -5.62 -1.28
N LEU A 46 -7.40 -5.54 -0.32
CA LEU A 46 -7.48 -6.52 0.76
C LEU A 46 -8.91 -6.97 1.04
N THR A 47 -9.01 -8.21 1.46
CA THR A 47 -10.24 -8.86 1.89
C THR A 47 -9.92 -9.97 2.88
N THR A 48 -10.91 -10.76 3.29
CA THR A 48 -10.77 -11.82 4.28
C THR A 48 -9.61 -12.76 3.94
N GLY A 49 -8.54 -12.69 4.74
CA GLY A 49 -7.36 -13.54 4.62
C GLY A 49 -6.50 -13.30 3.38
N LEU A 50 -6.72 -12.24 2.59
CA LEU A 50 -5.99 -11.97 1.36
C LEU A 50 -5.60 -10.50 1.24
N VAL A 51 -4.34 -10.26 0.88
CA VAL A 51 -3.82 -8.99 0.42
C VAL A 51 -3.23 -9.18 -0.97
N VAL A 52 -3.61 -8.33 -1.91
CA VAL A 52 -3.07 -8.25 -3.26
C VAL A 52 -2.35 -6.91 -3.39
N VAL A 53 -1.06 -6.97 -3.72
CA VAL A 53 -0.23 -5.81 -4.05
C VAL A 53 0.04 -5.85 -5.55
N ALA A 54 -0.42 -4.84 -6.28
CA ALA A 54 -0.38 -4.78 -7.74
C ALA A 54 0.04 -3.39 -8.24
N GLY A 55 0.31 -3.29 -9.55
CA GLY A 55 0.68 -2.04 -10.21
C GLY A 55 2.07 -2.09 -10.82
N GLU A 56 2.69 -0.93 -10.97
CA GLU A 56 3.94 -0.77 -11.73
C GLU A 56 5.03 -0.09 -10.90
N VAL A 57 6.19 -0.74 -10.83
CA VAL A 57 7.35 -0.25 -10.09
C VAL A 57 8.59 -0.29 -10.98
N THR A 58 9.30 0.83 -11.03
CA THR A 58 10.65 0.94 -11.61
C THR A 58 11.58 1.46 -10.53
N THR A 59 12.57 0.65 -10.14
CA THR A 59 13.49 0.91 -9.03
C THR A 59 14.78 0.11 -9.23
N GLN A 60 15.87 0.57 -8.63
CA GLN A 60 17.15 -0.14 -8.57
C GLN A 60 17.34 -0.96 -7.28
N THR A 61 16.41 -0.86 -6.32
CA THR A 61 16.47 -1.59 -5.06
C THR A 61 15.54 -2.82 -5.04
N TYR A 62 15.58 -3.57 -3.95
CA TYR A 62 14.68 -4.67 -3.65
C TYR A 62 13.96 -4.40 -2.32
N ALA A 63 12.63 -4.50 -2.35
CA ALA A 63 11.81 -4.45 -1.13
C ALA A 63 11.17 -5.83 -0.88
N PRO A 64 11.24 -6.38 0.35
CA PRO A 64 10.57 -7.62 0.72
C PRO A 64 9.06 -7.37 0.94
N ILE A 65 8.31 -7.12 -0.14
CA ILE A 65 6.90 -6.69 -0.13
C ILE A 65 6.02 -7.54 0.79
N ALA A 66 6.14 -8.86 0.72
CA ALA A 66 5.33 -9.74 1.55
C ALA A 66 5.58 -9.53 3.05
N GLN A 67 6.81 -9.22 3.45
CA GLN A 67 7.14 -8.94 4.85
C GLN A 67 6.60 -7.56 5.26
N ILE A 68 6.80 -6.54 4.43
CA ILE A 68 6.29 -5.18 4.65
C ILE A 68 4.77 -5.18 4.88
N VAL A 69 4.03 -5.89 4.04
CA VAL A 69 2.57 -6.06 4.18
C VAL A 69 2.20 -6.62 5.55
N ARG A 70 2.86 -7.71 5.96
CA ARG A 70 2.56 -8.38 7.24
C ARG A 70 2.89 -7.50 8.43
N ASP A 71 4.06 -6.86 8.39
CA ASP A 71 4.52 -5.98 9.47
C ASP A 71 3.59 -4.79 9.64
N LYS A 72 3.15 -4.17 8.53
CA LYS A 72 2.19 -3.06 8.60
C LYS A 72 0.85 -3.49 9.17
N ILE A 73 0.33 -4.66 8.80
CA ILE A 73 -0.93 -5.19 9.35
C ILE A 73 -0.81 -5.47 10.85
N ILE A 74 0.32 -6.02 11.30
CA ILE A 74 0.60 -6.27 12.72
C ILE A 74 0.75 -4.95 13.49
N GLU A 75 1.43 -3.96 12.91
CA GLU A 75 1.59 -2.62 13.50
C GLU A 75 0.25 -1.92 13.73
N ILE A 76 -0.69 -2.04 12.79
CA ILE A 76 -2.07 -1.52 12.91
C ILE A 76 -2.86 -2.26 14.01
N GLY A 77 -2.45 -3.48 14.39
CA GLY A 77 -3.04 -4.26 15.48
C GLY A 77 -3.81 -5.51 15.05
N TYR A 78 -3.74 -5.91 13.78
CA TYR A 78 -4.33 -7.16 13.28
C TYR A 78 -3.33 -8.32 13.39
N ASP A 79 -3.12 -8.80 14.61
CA ASP A 79 -2.11 -9.81 14.94
C ASP A 79 -2.67 -11.09 15.61
N ASP A 80 -4.00 -11.21 15.71
CA ASP A 80 -4.69 -12.36 16.29
C ASP A 80 -5.75 -12.90 15.31
N GLY A 81 -5.71 -14.20 15.05
CA GLY A 81 -6.69 -14.91 14.21
C GLY A 81 -8.14 -14.80 14.69
N GLY A 82 -8.37 -14.42 15.95
CA GLY A 82 -9.70 -14.07 16.47
C GLY A 82 -10.34 -12.84 15.80
N MET A 83 -9.56 -11.99 15.13
CA MET A 83 -10.03 -10.76 14.48
C MET A 83 -10.49 -10.94 13.03
N PHE A 84 -10.56 -12.19 12.53
CA PHE A 84 -10.92 -12.55 11.14
C PHE A 84 -9.96 -12.00 10.04
N PHE A 85 -8.95 -11.22 10.43
CA PHE A 85 -7.83 -10.76 9.62
C PHE A 85 -6.58 -10.71 10.51
N ASP A 86 -5.49 -11.34 10.07
CA ASP A 86 -4.25 -11.49 10.84
C ASP A 86 -3.05 -11.43 9.90
N GLY A 87 -2.15 -10.47 10.13
CA GLY A 87 -0.93 -10.27 9.34
C GLY A 87 0.02 -11.47 9.39
N ARG A 88 -0.05 -12.32 10.42
CA ARG A 88 0.77 -13.53 10.54
C ARG A 88 0.29 -14.66 9.62
N ALA A 89 -1.00 -14.66 9.28
CA ALA A 89 -1.64 -15.77 8.57
C ALA A 89 -2.20 -15.40 7.19
N CYS A 90 -2.38 -14.12 6.88
CA CYS A 90 -2.97 -13.70 5.61
C CYS A 90 -2.13 -14.15 4.40
N GLY A 91 -2.80 -14.49 3.30
CA GLY A 91 -2.16 -14.68 2.01
C GLY A 91 -1.73 -13.33 1.43
N VAL A 92 -0.53 -13.26 0.87
CA VAL A 92 -0.03 -12.07 0.17
C VAL A 92 0.27 -12.46 -1.27
N GLN A 93 -0.42 -11.83 -2.21
CA GLN A 93 -0.19 -11.99 -3.65
C GLN A 93 0.47 -10.72 -4.19
N ILE A 94 1.56 -10.89 -4.93
CA ILE A 94 2.33 -9.79 -5.51
C ILE A 94 2.22 -9.90 -7.03
N ALA A 95 1.66 -8.87 -7.65
CA ALA A 95 1.45 -8.74 -9.08
C ALA A 95 2.00 -7.39 -9.58
N LEU A 96 3.26 -7.11 -9.25
CA LEU A 96 3.98 -5.90 -9.66
C LEU A 96 4.68 -6.10 -11.01
N GLY A 97 4.42 -5.20 -11.94
CA GLY A 97 5.13 -5.08 -13.22
C GLY A 97 6.13 -3.93 -13.22
N GLN A 98 6.82 -3.74 -14.35
CA GLN A 98 7.62 -2.53 -14.59
C GLN A 98 6.76 -1.43 -15.21
N GLN A 99 7.13 -0.16 -14.98
CA GLN A 99 6.48 0.96 -15.63
C GLN A 99 6.60 0.87 -17.15
N SER A 100 5.52 1.20 -17.86
CA SER A 100 5.53 1.25 -19.33
C SER A 100 6.55 2.27 -19.85
N PRO A 101 7.38 1.92 -20.85
CA PRO A 101 8.32 2.87 -21.46
C PRO A 101 7.61 4.05 -22.14
N ASP A 102 6.38 3.87 -22.61
CA ASP A 102 5.58 4.94 -23.22
C ASP A 102 5.17 6.01 -22.20
N ILE A 103 5.01 5.62 -20.94
CA ILE A 103 4.77 6.52 -19.81
C ILE A 103 6.09 7.12 -19.35
N ALA A 104 7.13 6.31 -19.20
CA ALA A 104 8.45 6.74 -18.72
C ALA A 104 9.02 7.88 -19.57
N GLN A 105 8.98 7.77 -20.90
CA GLN A 105 9.47 8.82 -21.81
C GLN A 105 8.78 10.19 -21.61
N GLY A 106 7.55 10.21 -21.10
CA GLY A 106 6.79 11.43 -20.84
C GLY A 106 7.16 12.11 -19.51
N VAL A 107 7.80 11.39 -18.59
CA VAL A 107 8.03 11.84 -17.19
C VAL A 107 9.51 11.86 -16.82
N ASP A 108 10.38 11.12 -17.52
CA ASP A 108 11.81 11.01 -17.21
C ASP A 108 12.57 12.34 -17.31
N THR A 109 12.03 13.31 -18.05
CA THR A 109 12.64 14.64 -18.24
C THR A 109 11.87 15.78 -17.57
N ALA A 110 10.77 15.46 -16.86
CA ALA A 110 9.91 16.43 -16.18
C ALA A 110 10.46 16.87 -14.82
#